data_AF-A0A4Q5LWN3-F1
#
_entry.id   AF-A0A4Q5LWN3-F1
#
_cell.length_a   1.000
_cell.length_b   1.000
_cell.length_c   1.000
_cell.angle_alpha   90.00
_cell.angle_beta   90.00
_cell.angle_gamma   90.00
#
_symmetry.space_group_name_H-M   'P 1'
#
loop_
_entity.id
_entity.type
_entity.pdbx_description
1 polymer ?
#
loop_
_entity_poly.entity_id
_entity_poly.type
_entity_poly.pdbx_seq_one_letter_code
_entity_poly.pdbx_strand_id
1 'polypeptide(L)'
;MKRKVIFAYALIAIGTLSFTSCSREEKRNAADGVQDAQDKVEATADNVASDIKDGANQTAEDIKREKDEMAVKLEEQRKELKREIEEAEDNIKTASAKEKDRWEERRQKLKSQLNDIDDDIKDIRSDMKEDWKDFKKRVNQKIDEIQKDIE
;
A
#
# COMPACT_ATOMS: atom_id res chain seq x y z
N MET A 1 -26.29 -49.36 29.33
CA MET A 1 -25.42 -50.51 29.65
C MET A 1 -24.61 -50.89 28.42
N LYS A 2 -23.26 -50.89 28.53
CA LYS A 2 -22.22 -51.68 27.83
C LYS A 2 -22.38 -51.86 26.29
N ARG A 3 -21.39 -51.52 25.47
CA ARG A 3 -20.10 -52.23 25.38
C ARG A 3 -19.01 -51.37 24.73
N LYS A 4 -17.80 -51.50 25.29
CA LYS A 4 -16.52 -51.03 24.76
C LYS A 4 -16.05 -51.95 23.63
N VAL A 5 -15.38 -51.42 22.61
CA VAL A 5 -14.33 -52.14 21.87
C VAL A 5 -13.14 -51.19 21.69
N ILE A 6 -12.03 -51.64 22.24
CA ILE A 6 -10.69 -51.07 22.19
C ILE A 6 -10.02 -51.61 20.93
N PHE A 7 -9.37 -50.76 20.14
CA PHE A 7 -8.27 -51.19 19.28
C PHE A 7 -7.11 -50.20 19.45
N ALA A 8 -6.06 -50.73 20.09
CA ALA A 8 -4.75 -50.15 20.20
C ALA A 8 -3.80 -51.00 19.33
N TYR A 9 -3.04 -50.38 18.43
CA TYR A 9 -1.76 -50.84 17.87
C TYR A 9 -1.15 -49.58 17.23
N ALA A 10 -0.18 -48.90 17.84
CA ALA A 10 1.25 -49.21 17.98
C ALA A 10 2.12 -48.53 16.89
N LEU A 11 2.86 -47.51 17.35
CA LEU A 11 4.27 -47.17 17.09
C LEU A 11 4.82 -47.15 15.64
N ILE A 12 5.40 -45.99 15.28
CA ILE A 12 6.81 -45.72 14.89
C ILE A 12 6.89 -44.19 14.69
N ALA A 13 7.39 -43.39 15.63
CA ALA A 13 8.79 -43.07 15.91
C ALA A 13 9.54 -42.32 14.78
N ILE A 14 9.75 -41.02 15.07
CA ILE A 14 10.95 -40.20 14.82
C ILE A 14 11.30 -39.88 13.36
N GLY A 15 11.30 -38.58 13.07
CA GLY A 15 11.93 -38.01 11.88
C GLY A 15 12.03 -36.49 11.97
N THR A 16 12.68 -35.96 13.00
CA THR A 16 13.22 -34.59 12.98
C THR A 16 14.36 -34.55 11.96
N LEU A 17 14.14 -33.96 10.79
CA LEU A 17 15.20 -33.52 9.87
C LEU A 17 14.70 -32.23 9.20
N SER A 18 15.20 -31.08 9.64
CA SER A 18 16.49 -30.48 9.23
C SER A 18 16.32 -29.58 8.01
N PHE A 19 16.29 -28.28 8.29
CA PHE A 19 16.60 -27.22 7.32
C PHE A 19 18.03 -27.41 6.81
N THR A 20 18.19 -27.84 5.55
CA THR A 20 19.35 -27.49 4.70
C THR A 20 19.00 -27.68 3.22
N SER A 21 18.98 -26.56 2.48
CA SER A 21 19.26 -26.33 1.05
C SER A 21 18.60 -27.17 -0.08
N CYS A 22 17.99 -26.44 -1.02
CA CYS A 22 18.01 -26.59 -2.49
C CYS A 22 17.72 -27.96 -3.15
N SER A 23 16.53 -28.11 -3.77
CA SER A 23 16.29 -27.88 -5.22
C SER A 23 15.07 -28.65 -5.75
N ARG A 24 14.18 -27.88 -6.39
CA ARG A 24 13.27 -28.14 -7.52
C ARG A 24 12.34 -29.38 -7.60
N GLU A 25 11.07 -29.03 -7.91
CA GLU A 25 10.02 -29.81 -8.64
C GLU A 25 9.32 -30.94 -7.85
N GLU A 26 7.99 -31.03 -7.70
CA GLU A 26 6.86 -30.67 -8.57
C GLU A 26 5.54 -30.39 -7.80
N LYS A 27 4.81 -29.35 -8.25
CA LYS A 27 3.37 -29.29 -8.66
C LYS A 27 2.31 -30.00 -7.77
N ARG A 28 1.12 -29.44 -7.49
CA ARG A 28 0.30 -28.44 -8.20
C ARG A 28 -0.97 -28.15 -7.38
N ASN A 29 -1.56 -27.00 -7.66
CA ASN A 29 -2.99 -26.63 -7.50
C ASN A 29 -3.46 -26.10 -6.15
N ALA A 30 -3.23 -24.82 -5.91
CA ALA A 30 -4.27 -23.95 -5.35
C ALA A 30 -4.01 -22.48 -5.73
N ALA A 31 -4.97 -21.93 -6.50
CA ALA A 31 -5.34 -20.53 -6.62
C ALA A 31 -4.45 -19.56 -7.45
N ASP A 32 -4.61 -19.66 -8.78
CA ASP A 32 -4.49 -18.55 -9.74
C ASP A 32 -5.47 -17.40 -9.41
N GLY A 33 -5.16 -16.60 -8.39
CA GLY A 33 -5.99 -15.44 -8.03
C GLY A 33 -5.25 -14.25 -7.42
N VAL A 34 -3.92 -14.30 -7.30
CA VAL A 34 -3.14 -13.28 -6.57
C VAL A 34 -2.05 -12.64 -7.45
N GLN A 35 -1.73 -13.18 -8.62
CA GLN A 35 -0.58 -12.71 -9.41
C GLN A 35 -0.83 -11.42 -10.21
N ASP A 36 -2.06 -11.07 -10.57
CA ASP A 36 -2.31 -9.83 -11.34
C ASP A 36 -2.30 -8.54 -10.48
N ALA A 37 -2.38 -8.66 -9.15
CA ALA A 37 -2.28 -7.52 -8.24
C ALA A 37 -0.85 -7.22 -7.82
N GLN A 38 0.03 -8.24 -7.74
CA GLN A 38 1.41 -8.05 -7.31
C GLN A 38 2.31 -7.47 -8.41
N ASP A 39 2.09 -7.85 -9.67
CA ASP A 39 2.91 -7.35 -10.79
C ASP A 39 2.70 -5.86 -11.10
N LYS A 40 1.60 -5.24 -10.62
CA LYS A 40 1.40 -3.77 -10.69
C LYS A 40 1.99 -3.01 -9.51
N VAL A 41 2.22 -3.67 -8.38
CA VAL A 41 2.75 -3.04 -7.17
C VAL A 41 4.28 -3.05 -7.18
N GLU A 42 4.92 -4.10 -7.68
CA GLU A 42 6.38 -4.16 -7.78
C GLU A 42 6.95 -3.12 -8.76
N ALA A 43 6.19 -2.74 -9.79
CA ALA A 43 6.54 -1.64 -10.69
C ALA A 43 6.37 -0.24 -10.07
N THR A 44 5.63 -0.09 -8.96
CA THR A 44 5.37 1.21 -8.34
C THR A 44 6.34 1.50 -7.19
N ALA A 45 6.75 0.47 -6.43
CA ALA A 45 7.70 0.62 -5.33
C ALA A 45 9.14 0.93 -5.80
N ASP A 46 9.58 0.33 -6.90
CA ASP A 46 10.94 0.57 -7.45
C ASP A 46 11.10 1.95 -8.11
N ASN A 47 10.00 2.66 -8.41
CA ASN A 47 10.03 3.99 -9.05
C ASN A 47 10.09 5.17 -8.06
N VAL A 48 10.07 4.93 -6.74
CA VAL A 48 10.14 6.00 -5.73
C VAL A 48 11.56 6.15 -5.13
N ALA A 49 12.35 5.08 -5.15
CA ALA A 49 13.72 5.10 -4.61
C ALA A 49 14.80 5.66 -5.57
N SER A 50 14.47 5.90 -6.84
CA SER A 50 15.43 6.30 -7.88
C SER A 50 16.02 7.72 -7.73
N ASP A 51 15.28 8.68 -7.17
CA ASP A 51 15.60 10.09 -7.42
C ASP A 51 16.31 10.81 -6.26
N ILE A 52 16.99 10.07 -5.39
CA ILE A 52 17.97 10.61 -4.44
C ILE A 52 19.37 10.51 -5.06
N LYS A 53 19.52 10.92 -6.32
CA LYS A 53 20.81 11.01 -7.00
C LYS A 53 21.06 12.33 -7.71
N ASP A 54 20.43 13.44 -7.30
CA ASP A 54 20.74 14.75 -7.91
C ASP A 54 21.24 15.75 -6.89
N GLY A 55 22.51 15.59 -6.53
CA GLY A 55 23.31 16.61 -5.87
C GLY A 55 24.26 17.25 -6.89
N ALA A 56 23.84 18.35 -7.53
CA ALA A 56 24.63 19.59 -7.64
C ALA A 56 24.13 20.60 -8.69
N ASN A 57 23.35 20.23 -9.72
CA ASN A 57 22.93 21.18 -10.77
C ASN A 57 21.57 20.81 -11.40
N GLN A 58 20.46 20.90 -10.64
CA GLN A 58 19.13 20.83 -11.26
C GLN A 58 18.87 22.14 -12.03
N THR A 59 18.54 22.04 -13.30
CA THR A 59 18.13 23.21 -14.09
C THR A 59 16.68 23.59 -13.78
N ALA A 60 16.25 24.79 -14.17
CA ALA A 60 14.86 25.19 -14.05
C ALA A 60 13.91 24.26 -14.84
N GLU A 61 14.39 23.70 -15.96
CA GLU A 61 13.64 22.72 -16.76
C GLU A 61 13.51 21.38 -16.03
N ASP A 62 14.56 20.92 -15.35
CA ASP A 62 14.51 19.70 -14.53
C ASP A 62 13.52 19.86 -13.38
N ILE A 63 13.59 20.98 -12.64
CA ILE A 63 12.64 21.28 -11.56
C ILE A 63 11.21 21.32 -12.08
N LYS A 64 10.99 21.92 -13.26
CA LYS A 64 9.67 21.96 -13.88
C LYS A 64 9.16 20.56 -14.22
N ARG A 65 9.99 19.71 -14.83
CA ARG A 65 9.63 18.33 -15.14
C ARG A 65 9.30 17.54 -13.87
N GLU A 66 10.13 17.65 -12.83
CA GLU A 66 9.87 16.98 -11.56
C GLU A 66 8.58 17.48 -10.89
N LYS A 67 8.27 18.78 -11.02
CA LYS A 67 6.99 19.34 -10.57
C LYS A 67 5.81 18.72 -11.31
N ASP A 68 5.90 18.62 -12.63
CA ASP A 68 4.84 18.03 -13.45
C ASP A 68 4.63 16.54 -13.10
N GLU A 69 5.71 15.76 -12.95
CA GLU A 69 5.66 14.36 -12.55
C GLU A 69 5.06 14.17 -11.15
N MET A 70 5.48 15.00 -10.19
CA MET A 70 4.94 14.95 -8.83
C MET A 70 3.46 15.36 -8.81
N ALA A 71 3.04 16.33 -9.61
CA ALA A 71 1.63 16.73 -9.72
C ALA A 71 0.77 15.57 -10.26
N VAL A 72 1.28 14.78 -11.22
CA VAL A 72 0.61 13.58 -11.70
C VAL A 72 0.48 12.54 -10.59
N LYS A 73 1.57 12.24 -9.87
CA LYS A 73 1.55 11.30 -8.73
C LYS A 73 0.55 11.71 -7.65
N LEU A 74 0.51 13.00 -7.30
CA LEU A 74 -0.46 13.54 -6.34
C LEU A 74 -1.91 13.39 -6.82
N GLU A 75 -2.20 13.67 -8.10
CA GLU A 75 -3.55 13.50 -8.65
C GLU A 75 -3.98 12.02 -8.72
N GLU A 76 -3.05 11.09 -8.91
CA GLU A 76 -3.32 9.65 -8.81
C GLU A 76 -3.67 9.26 -7.38
N GLN A 77 -2.87 9.65 -6.39
CA GLN A 77 -3.15 9.40 -4.97
C GLN A 77 -4.46 10.04 -4.51
N ARG A 78 -4.77 11.25 -5.00
CA ARG A 78 -6.04 11.93 -4.76
C ARG A 78 -7.23 11.11 -5.27
N LYS A 79 -7.13 10.50 -6.44
CA LYS A 79 -8.20 9.64 -6.99
C LYS A 79 -8.36 8.36 -6.18
N GLU A 80 -7.25 7.77 -5.72
CA GLU A 80 -7.28 6.59 -4.88
C GLU A 80 -7.98 6.87 -3.55
N LEU A 81 -7.58 7.92 -2.84
CA LEU A 81 -8.22 8.37 -1.60
C LEU A 81 -9.72 8.61 -1.77
N LYS A 82 -10.16 9.19 -2.90
CA LYS A 82 -11.59 9.38 -3.18
C LYS A 82 -12.33 8.05 -3.31
N ARG A 83 -11.74 7.06 -3.97
CA ARG A 83 -12.34 5.72 -4.10
C ARG A 83 -12.47 5.04 -2.74
N GLU A 84 -11.42 5.11 -1.93
CA GLU A 84 -11.41 4.56 -0.56
C GLU A 84 -12.44 5.24 0.36
N ILE A 85 -12.64 6.55 0.20
CA ILE A 85 -13.69 7.29 0.91
C ILE A 85 -15.08 6.79 0.49
N GLU A 86 -15.30 6.60 -0.81
CA GLU A 86 -16.57 6.08 -1.34
C GLU A 86 -16.85 4.67 -0.82
N GLU A 87 -15.84 3.79 -0.82
CA GLU A 87 -15.96 2.43 -0.27
C GLU A 87 -16.27 2.47 1.23
N ALA A 88 -15.57 3.31 2.01
CA ALA A 88 -15.86 3.48 3.43
C ALA A 88 -17.29 4.00 3.64
N GLU A 89 -17.79 4.90 2.79
CA GLU A 89 -19.17 5.39 2.85
C GLU A 89 -20.21 4.31 2.55
N ASP A 90 -19.93 3.40 1.61
CA ASP A 90 -20.80 2.27 1.30
C ASP A 90 -20.78 1.21 2.42
N ASN A 91 -19.63 0.97 3.03
CA ASN A 91 -19.51 0.12 4.20
C ASN A 91 -20.27 0.71 5.40
N ILE A 92 -20.24 2.02 5.64
CA ILE A 92 -21.05 2.68 6.69
C ILE A 92 -22.56 2.45 6.49
N LYS A 93 -23.03 2.48 5.23
CA LYS A 93 -24.47 2.29 4.94
C LYS A 93 -24.95 0.89 5.30
N THR A 94 -24.09 -0.13 5.12
CA THR A 94 -24.45 -1.54 5.23
C THR A 94 -24.01 -2.22 6.54
N ALA A 95 -23.01 -1.64 7.23
CA ALA A 95 -22.41 -2.21 8.43
C ALA A 95 -23.32 -2.23 9.67
N SER A 96 -22.99 -3.11 10.62
CA SER A 96 -23.58 -3.11 11.96
C SER A 96 -23.16 -1.85 12.74
N ALA A 97 -23.90 -1.46 13.79
CA ALA A 97 -23.62 -0.24 14.55
C ALA A 97 -22.15 -0.13 15.04
N LYS A 98 -21.57 -1.24 15.52
CA LYS A 98 -20.17 -1.27 15.99
C LYS A 98 -19.14 -1.11 14.87
N GLU A 99 -19.47 -1.58 13.67
CA GLU A 99 -18.58 -1.47 12.51
C GLU A 99 -18.73 -0.11 11.84
N LYS A 100 -19.90 0.54 11.93
CA LYS A 100 -20.11 1.90 11.45
C LYS A 100 -19.12 2.87 12.08
N ASP A 101 -18.95 2.83 13.40
CA ASP A 101 -18.01 3.73 14.09
C ASP A 101 -16.59 3.60 13.53
N ARG A 102 -16.13 2.37 13.26
CA ARG A 102 -14.81 2.11 12.66
C ARG A 102 -14.70 2.66 11.24
N TRP A 103 -15.73 2.44 10.42
CA TRP A 103 -15.75 2.96 9.06
C TRP A 103 -15.86 4.48 9.01
N GLU A 104 -16.55 5.09 9.96
CA GLU A 104 -16.61 6.55 10.11
C GLU A 104 -15.24 7.13 10.48
N GLU A 105 -14.53 6.52 11.44
CA GLU A 105 -13.15 6.91 11.77
C GLU A 105 -12.21 6.79 10.56
N ARG A 106 -12.27 5.66 9.85
CA ARG A 106 -11.48 5.43 8.62
C ARG A 106 -11.78 6.48 7.56
N ARG A 107 -13.07 6.76 7.30
CA ARG A 107 -13.50 7.80 6.34
C ARG A 107 -12.98 9.18 6.73
N GLN A 108 -12.99 9.55 8.01
CA GLN A 108 -12.48 10.85 8.46
C GLN A 108 -10.97 10.96 8.26
N LYS A 109 -10.23 9.90 8.58
CA LYS A 109 -8.77 9.84 8.33
C LYS A 109 -8.47 10.04 6.84
N LEU A 110 -9.16 9.31 5.97
CA LEU A 110 -9.01 9.43 4.51
C LEU A 110 -9.35 10.84 4.01
N LYS A 111 -10.42 11.47 4.53
CA LYS A 111 -10.78 12.86 4.18
C LYS A 111 -9.70 13.86 4.60
N SER A 112 -9.05 13.65 5.75
CA SER A 112 -7.91 14.47 6.16
C SER A 112 -6.75 14.32 5.19
N GLN A 113 -6.38 13.09 4.84
CA GLN A 113 -5.31 12.81 3.87
C GLN A 113 -5.62 13.40 2.49
N LEU A 114 -6.88 13.35 2.06
CA LEU A 114 -7.31 13.96 0.81
C LEU A 114 -7.13 15.48 0.81
N ASN A 115 -7.46 16.15 1.91
CA ASN A 115 -7.24 17.60 2.04
C ASN A 115 -5.75 17.93 1.99
N ASP A 116 -4.91 17.14 2.66
CA ASP A 116 -3.46 17.32 2.67
C ASP A 116 -2.85 17.17 1.27
N ILE A 117 -3.37 16.24 0.45
CA ILE A 117 -2.99 16.07 -0.95
C ILE A 117 -3.52 17.22 -1.82
N ASP A 118 -4.75 17.66 -1.61
CA ASP A 118 -5.33 18.81 -2.32
C ASP A 118 -4.53 20.09 -2.08
N ASP A 119 -3.98 20.26 -0.88
CA ASP A 119 -3.11 21.39 -0.54
C ASP A 119 -1.72 21.27 -1.17
N ASP A 120 -1.08 20.09 -1.16
CA ASP A 120 0.19 19.87 -1.87
C ASP A 120 0.05 20.10 -3.39
N ILE A 121 -1.09 19.73 -3.99
CA ILE A 121 -1.40 20.00 -5.41
C ILE A 121 -1.55 21.50 -5.69
N LYS A 122 -2.12 22.27 -4.75
CA LYS A 122 -2.19 23.73 -4.90
C LYS A 122 -0.80 24.33 -4.80
N ASP A 123 -0.03 23.90 -3.82
CA ASP A 123 1.32 24.40 -3.60
C ASP A 123 2.18 24.17 -4.84
N ILE A 124 2.25 22.94 -5.37
CA ILE A 124 3.08 22.63 -6.54
C ILE A 124 2.72 23.42 -7.81
N ARG A 125 1.43 23.76 -7.97
CA ARG A 125 0.92 24.57 -9.09
C ARG A 125 1.13 26.06 -8.90
N SER A 126 1.48 26.49 -7.69
CA SER A 126 1.74 27.88 -7.33
C SER A 126 3.23 28.20 -7.29
N ASP A 127 3.54 29.49 -7.15
CA ASP A 127 4.89 29.94 -6.81
C ASP A 127 5.18 29.62 -5.33
N MET A 128 5.55 28.37 -5.09
CA MET A 128 5.91 27.85 -3.79
C MET A 128 7.02 28.69 -3.12
N LYS A 129 6.80 29.02 -1.84
CA LYS A 129 7.83 29.66 -1.00
C LYS A 129 8.85 28.68 -0.43
N GLU A 130 8.49 27.40 -0.39
CA GLU A 130 9.34 26.33 0.11
C GLU A 130 10.34 25.86 -0.95
N ASP A 131 11.52 25.44 -0.50
CA ASP A 131 12.50 24.77 -1.34
C ASP A 131 11.94 23.48 -1.94
N TRP A 132 12.10 23.33 -3.27
CA TRP A 132 11.56 22.19 -4.03
C TRP A 132 11.95 20.83 -3.44
N LYS A 133 13.19 20.72 -2.93
CA LYS A 133 13.72 19.50 -2.35
C LYS A 133 13.00 19.11 -1.06
N ASP A 134 12.68 20.08 -0.20
CA ASP A 134 12.00 19.83 1.07
C ASP A 134 10.53 19.48 0.84
N PHE A 135 9.89 20.17 -0.12
CA PHE A 135 8.56 19.80 -0.60
C PHE A 135 8.52 18.36 -1.12
N LYS A 136 9.40 18.01 -2.07
CA LYS A 136 9.50 16.66 -2.66
C LYS A 136 9.65 15.60 -1.58
N LYS A 137 10.52 15.84 -0.59
CA LYS A 137 10.74 14.92 0.53
C LYS A 137 9.48 14.73 1.37
N ARG A 138 8.82 15.82 1.79
CA ARG A 138 7.60 15.74 2.60
C ARG A 138 6.48 15.02 1.84
N VAL A 139 6.28 15.37 0.57
CA VAL A 139 5.22 14.77 -0.25
C VAL A 139 5.45 13.28 -0.43
N ASN A 140 6.67 12.85 -0.76
CA ASN A 140 6.98 11.43 -0.88
C ASN A 140 6.69 10.67 0.43
N GLN A 141 7.09 11.22 1.58
CA GLN A 141 6.77 10.62 2.88
C GLN A 141 5.26 10.50 3.11
N LYS A 142 4.51 11.54 2.77
CA LYS A 142 3.04 11.54 2.89
C LYS A 142 2.39 10.50 1.96
N ILE A 143 2.86 10.38 0.73
CA ILE A 143 2.39 9.36 -0.22
C ILE A 143 2.66 7.96 0.33
N ASP A 144 3.85 7.69 0.85
CA ASP A 144 4.21 6.40 1.44
C ASP A 144 3.31 6.05 2.65
N GLU A 145 2.96 7.05 3.48
CA GLU A 145 2.06 6.87 4.62
C GLU A 145 0.61 6.59 4.17
N ILE A 146 0.13 7.29 3.14
CA ILE A 146 -1.19 7.07 2.56
C ILE A 146 -1.28 5.67 1.96
N GLN A 147 -0.27 5.22 1.21
CA GLN A 147 -0.24 3.89 0.62
C GLN A 147 -0.33 2.80 1.70
N LYS A 148 0.46 2.91 2.77
CA LYS A 148 0.40 1.97 3.91
C LYS A 148 -0.94 1.96 4.65
N ASP A 149 -1.68 3.06 4.59
CA ASP A 149 -3.00 3.15 5.21
C ASP A 149 -4.11 2.56 4.32
N ILE A 150 -3.87 2.44 3.01
CA ILE A 150 -4.81 1.89 2.03
C ILE A 150 -4.57 0.39 1.82
N GLU A 151 -3.32 -0.07 1.87
CA GLU A 151 -2.93 -1.49 1.87
C GLU A 151 -3.43 -2.27 3.10
#